data_AF-A0A0L0HM32-F1
#
_entry.id   AF-A0A0L0HM32-F1
#
_cell.length_a   1.000
_cell.length_b   1.000
_cell.length_c   1.000
_cell.angle_alpha   90.00
_cell.angle_beta   90.00
_cell.angle_gamma   90.00
#
_symmetry.space_group_name_H-M   'P 1'
#
loop_
_entity.id
_entity.type
_entity.pdbx_description
1 polymer ?
#
loop_
_entity_poly.entity_id
_entity_poly.type
_entity_poly.pdbx_seq_one_letter_code
_entity_poly.pdbx_strand_id
1 'polypeptide(L)'
;MKWGKRCVGCLRESEPGGTLAWAATCERPTLPRKEDLEIFGMVRLKNRYLLFNLHFDPSTPPSVDTAINGGTINNSLKDSLELNFGDYGIGIASFTVKYYSPHTQTGIIRCARESYQMLWAALSFITKIRNRPCIFCVVHLGGTIKSVQQVALKRDREALEMMVKKGVLDVTMVDALVKKAHEDIMALEI
;
A
#
# COMPACT_ATOMS: atom_id res chain seq x y z
N MET A 1 -8.85 17.39 14.52
CA MET A 1 -9.19 17.09 15.94
C MET A 1 -10.68 16.76 15.95
N LYS A 2 -11.21 15.59 16.33
CA LYS A 2 -10.82 14.54 17.27
C LYS A 2 -11.20 13.18 16.68
N TRP A 3 -10.36 12.18 16.86
CA TRP A 3 -10.71 10.77 16.73
C TRP A 3 -11.44 10.34 18.01
N GLY A 4 -12.68 9.86 17.87
CA GLY A 4 -13.45 9.28 18.97
C GLY A 4 -13.46 7.76 18.85
N LYS A 5 -12.47 7.09 19.44
CA LYS A 5 -12.58 5.66 19.75
C LYS A 5 -13.57 5.50 20.91
N ARG A 6 -14.62 4.70 20.71
CA ARG A 6 -15.25 3.97 21.82
C ARG A 6 -16.02 2.76 21.29
N CYS A 7 -15.34 1.62 21.24
CA CYS A 7 -15.99 0.33 21.42
C CYS A 7 -16.14 0.14 22.93
N VAL A 8 -17.35 0.36 23.44
CA VAL A 8 -17.81 -0.22 24.71
C VAL A 8 -18.71 -1.36 24.22
N GLY A 9 -18.28 -2.60 24.39
CA GLY A 9 -18.47 -3.29 25.65
C GLY A 9 -19.77 -4.06 25.53
N CYS A 10 -19.63 -5.30 25.06
CA CYS A 10 -20.65 -6.32 25.01
C CYS A 10 -21.12 -6.57 26.45
N LEU A 11 -22.28 -6.03 26.83
CA LEU A 11 -22.99 -6.47 28.03
C LEU A 11 -24.15 -7.36 27.58
N ARG A 12 -24.09 -8.58 28.10
CA ARG A 12 -24.95 -9.71 27.82
C ARG A 12 -26.04 -9.68 28.88
N GLU A 13 -27.26 -9.28 28.52
CA GLU A 13 -28.44 -9.48 29.35
C GLU A 13 -29.25 -10.64 28.75
N SER A 14 -29.37 -11.69 29.57
CA SER A 14 -30.13 -12.91 29.32
C SER A 14 -31.54 -12.74 29.87
N GLU A 15 -32.56 -12.84 29.02
CA GLU A 15 -33.94 -13.07 29.46
C GLU A 15 -34.41 -14.50 29.11
N PRO A 16 -35.18 -15.15 30.00
CA PRO A 16 -35.62 -16.52 29.84
C PRO A 16 -37.02 -16.61 29.18
N GLY A 17 -37.20 -17.60 28.31
CA GLY A 17 -38.53 -18.12 27.94
C GLY A 17 -39.12 -17.54 26.66
N GLY A 18 -39.01 -18.28 25.57
CA GLY A 18 -39.71 -17.96 24.32
C GLY A 18 -39.26 -18.83 23.16
N THR A 19 -39.99 -19.92 22.95
CA THR A 19 -40.27 -20.62 21.68
C THR A 19 -39.16 -20.67 20.62
N LEU A 20 -38.63 -21.89 20.40
CA LEU A 20 -37.72 -22.23 19.31
C LEU A 20 -38.37 -21.96 17.94
N ALA A 21 -38.05 -20.81 17.34
CA ALA A 21 -38.29 -20.53 15.93
C ALA A 21 -36.96 -20.65 15.17
N TRP A 22 -36.86 -21.67 14.31
CA TRP A 22 -35.79 -21.78 13.33
C TRP A 22 -35.97 -20.68 12.28
N ALA A 23 -35.30 -19.54 12.46
CA ALA A 23 -35.14 -18.51 11.43
C ALA A 23 -33.77 -18.67 10.79
N ALA A 24 -33.74 -19.28 9.60
CA ALA A 24 -32.61 -19.27 8.71
C ALA A 24 -32.17 -17.82 8.46
N THR A 25 -31.04 -17.43 9.03
CA THR A 25 -30.37 -16.17 8.73
C THR A 25 -29.68 -16.32 7.37
N CYS A 26 -30.49 -16.30 6.31
CA CYS A 26 -30.02 -15.82 5.02
C CYS A 26 -29.69 -14.34 5.21
N GLU A 27 -28.46 -14.05 5.67
CA GLU A 27 -27.89 -12.72 5.54
C GLU A 27 -27.79 -12.42 4.04
N ARG A 28 -28.86 -11.78 3.56
CA ARG A 28 -28.90 -11.07 2.29
C ARG A 28 -27.59 -10.27 2.17
N PRO A 29 -26.90 -10.30 1.02
CA PRO A 29 -25.80 -9.37 0.79
C PRO A 29 -26.34 -7.97 1.05
N THR A 30 -25.83 -7.30 2.08
CA THR A 30 -26.24 -5.93 2.40
C THR A 30 -25.94 -5.09 1.17
N LEU A 31 -26.99 -4.56 0.55
CA LEU A 31 -26.84 -3.61 -0.55
C LEU A 31 -25.90 -2.47 -0.10
N PRO A 32 -24.97 -2.05 -0.97
CA PRO A 32 -24.00 -1.01 -0.64
C PRO A 32 -24.71 0.24 -0.10
N ARG A 33 -24.08 0.91 0.87
CA ARG A 33 -24.69 2.04 1.58
C ARG A 33 -24.94 3.17 0.59
N LYS A 34 -25.93 4.03 0.86
CA LYS A 34 -26.32 5.16 0.00
C LYS A 34 -25.16 6.12 -0.36
N GLU A 35 -24.08 6.09 0.40
CA GLU A 35 -22.80 6.78 0.16
C GLU A 35 -22.04 6.24 -1.08
N ASP A 36 -22.32 4.99 -1.49
CA ASP A 36 -21.77 4.32 -2.67
C ASP A 36 -22.50 4.69 -3.97
N LEU A 37 -23.67 5.36 -3.88
CA LEU A 37 -24.51 5.71 -5.03
C LEU A 37 -24.26 7.13 -5.58
N GLU A 38 -23.41 7.94 -4.94
CA GLU A 38 -22.88 9.18 -5.54
C GLU A 38 -21.76 8.93 -6.57
N ILE A 39 -21.70 7.72 -7.14
CA ILE A 39 -20.68 7.29 -8.12
C ILE A 39 -21.13 7.49 -9.57
N PHE A 40 -22.38 7.90 -9.84
CA PHE A 40 -22.84 8.21 -11.21
C PHE A 40 -22.66 9.68 -11.63
N GLY A 41 -21.56 10.31 -11.21
CA GLY A 41 -21.16 11.65 -11.66
C GLY A 41 -19.97 11.58 -12.62
N MET A 42 -20.23 11.64 -13.93
CA MET A 42 -19.26 11.74 -15.04
C MET A 42 -18.13 10.69 -15.02
N VAL A 43 -18.16 9.76 -15.99
CA VAL A 43 -17.22 8.61 -16.05
C VAL A 43 -15.78 9.10 -16.23
N ARG A 44 -15.07 9.26 -15.11
CA ARG A 44 -13.62 9.44 -15.05
C ARG A 44 -13.07 8.31 -14.19
N LEU A 45 -12.13 7.55 -14.74
CA LEU A 45 -11.41 6.53 -13.98
C LEU A 45 -10.61 7.23 -12.87
N LYS A 46 -11.04 7.02 -11.62
CA LYS A 46 -10.40 7.64 -10.44
C LYS A 46 -9.24 6.75 -10.00
N ASN A 47 -8.03 7.31 -9.97
CA ASN A 47 -6.85 6.59 -9.52
C ASN A 47 -6.59 6.82 -8.03
N ARG A 48 -5.99 5.82 -7.39
CA ARG A 48 -5.39 5.87 -6.06
C ARG A 48 -3.89 5.63 -6.19
N TYR A 49 -3.13 6.28 -5.30
CA TYR A 49 -1.68 6.16 -5.26
C TYR A 49 -1.27 5.61 -3.89
N LEU A 50 -0.56 4.49 -3.90
CA LEU A 50 -0.03 3.85 -2.70
C LEU A 50 1.46 4.17 -2.59
N LEU A 51 1.86 4.75 -1.47
CA LEU A 51 3.25 4.84 -1.06
C LEU A 51 3.57 3.64 -0.19
N PHE A 52 4.58 2.88 -0.57
CA PHE A 52 5.05 1.73 0.19
C PHE A 52 6.54 1.83 0.49
N ASN A 53 6.93 1.19 1.58
CA ASN A 53 8.32 0.93 1.94
C ASN A 53 8.57 -0.57 1.82
N LEU A 54 9.76 -0.93 1.39
CA LEU A 54 10.23 -2.30 1.30
C LEU A 54 11.30 -2.52 2.35
N HIS A 55 11.06 -3.45 3.28
CA HIS A 55 12.04 -3.82 4.29
C HIS A 55 12.64 -5.18 3.95
N PHE A 56 13.95 -5.24 3.81
CA PHE A 56 14.69 -6.50 3.68
C PHE A 56 15.20 -6.97 5.04
N ASP A 57 15.27 -8.28 5.21
CA ASP A 57 15.92 -8.87 6.38
C ASP A 57 17.43 -8.57 6.34
N PRO A 58 18.02 -7.99 7.41
CA PRO A 58 19.46 -7.76 7.49
C PRO A 58 20.31 -9.05 7.43
N SER A 59 19.72 -10.24 7.60
CA SER A 59 20.43 -11.52 7.53
C SER A 59 21.00 -11.85 6.14
N THR A 60 20.46 -11.25 5.07
CA THR A 60 20.90 -11.47 3.68
C THR A 60 21.54 -10.21 3.08
N PRO A 61 22.88 -10.13 2.91
CA PRO A 61 23.51 -9.03 2.18
C PRO A 61 23.30 -9.16 0.66
N PRO A 62 23.26 -8.07 -0.14
CA PRO A 62 23.46 -6.65 0.20
C PRO A 62 22.15 -5.87 0.53
N SER A 63 22.26 -4.88 1.43
CA SER A 63 21.16 -4.00 1.87
C SER A 63 20.59 -3.09 0.76
N VAL A 64 21.35 -2.87 -0.32
CA VAL A 64 20.94 -2.09 -1.49
C VAL A 64 21.18 -2.96 -2.71
N ASP A 65 20.12 -3.35 -3.38
CA ASP A 65 20.20 -4.12 -4.62
C ASP A 65 19.65 -3.28 -5.76
N THR A 66 20.56 -2.74 -6.56
CA THR A 66 20.25 -1.97 -7.76
C THR A 66 19.56 -2.81 -8.81
N ALA A 67 19.59 -4.15 -8.69
CA ALA A 67 18.94 -5.03 -9.63
C ALA A 67 17.41 -5.05 -9.46
N ILE A 68 16.87 -4.64 -8.30
CA ILE A 68 15.41 -4.54 -8.11
C ILE A 68 14.90 -3.31 -8.85
N ASN A 69 14.23 -3.57 -9.97
CA ASN A 69 13.57 -2.56 -10.78
C ASN A 69 12.05 -2.56 -10.49
N GLY A 70 11.38 -1.46 -10.79
CA GLY A 70 9.91 -1.35 -10.71
C GLY A 70 9.19 -2.45 -11.51
N GLY A 71 9.77 -2.91 -12.63
CA GLY A 71 9.23 -4.05 -13.39
C GLY A 71 9.25 -5.37 -12.62
N THR A 72 10.27 -5.62 -11.79
CA THR A 72 10.34 -6.82 -10.95
C THR A 72 9.28 -6.79 -9.84
N ILE A 73 9.07 -5.62 -9.25
CA ILE A 73 8.01 -5.41 -8.25
C ILE A 73 6.65 -5.62 -8.90
N ASN A 74 6.45 -5.10 -10.12
CA ASN A 74 5.21 -5.27 -10.87
C ASN A 74 4.91 -6.75 -11.14
N ASN A 75 5.90 -7.53 -11.58
CA ASN A 75 5.73 -8.96 -11.84
C ASN A 75 5.46 -9.73 -10.53
N SER A 76 6.24 -9.46 -9.47
CA SER A 76 6.03 -10.12 -8.16
C SER A 76 4.63 -9.84 -7.59
N LEU A 77 4.10 -8.65 -7.85
CA LEU A 77 2.75 -8.27 -7.42
C LEU A 77 1.66 -8.95 -8.26
N LYS A 78 1.88 -9.13 -9.57
CA LYS A 78 1.00 -9.94 -10.42
C LYS A 78 0.97 -11.39 -9.97
N ASP A 79 2.13 -11.99 -9.72
CA ASP A 79 2.24 -13.37 -9.23
C ASP A 79 1.50 -13.52 -7.88
N SER A 80 1.65 -12.56 -6.96
CA SER A 80 0.92 -12.56 -5.69
C SER A 80 -0.60 -12.42 -5.88
N LEU A 81 -1.04 -11.59 -6.83
CA LEU A 81 -2.47 -11.44 -7.13
C LEU A 81 -3.06 -12.72 -7.72
N GLU A 82 -2.34 -13.37 -8.63
CA GLU A 82 -2.74 -14.66 -9.21
C GLU A 82 -2.87 -15.74 -8.13
N LEU A 83 -1.87 -15.86 -7.27
CA LEU A 83 -1.83 -16.90 -6.24
C LEU A 83 -2.93 -16.73 -5.18
N ASN A 84 -3.25 -15.48 -4.79
CA ASN A 84 -4.19 -15.22 -3.69
C ASN A 84 -5.64 -14.97 -4.14
N PHE A 85 -5.83 -14.36 -5.32
CA PHE A 85 -7.13 -13.92 -5.82
C PHE A 85 -7.52 -14.56 -7.15
N GLY A 86 -6.63 -15.35 -7.77
CA GLY A 86 -6.85 -16.00 -9.05
C GLY A 86 -7.02 -15.03 -10.21
N ASP A 87 -7.63 -15.51 -11.29
CA ASP A 87 -7.87 -14.75 -12.52
C ASP A 87 -8.73 -13.50 -12.28
N TYR A 88 -9.64 -13.56 -11.30
CA TYR A 88 -10.45 -12.42 -10.91
C TYR A 88 -9.59 -11.26 -10.42
N GLY A 89 -8.59 -11.55 -9.59
CA GLY A 89 -7.70 -10.55 -9.03
C GLY A 89 -6.87 -9.84 -10.10
N ILE A 90 -6.30 -10.60 -11.04
CA ILE A 90 -5.54 -10.01 -12.16
C ILE A 90 -6.44 -9.20 -13.09
N GLY A 91 -7.65 -9.69 -13.38
CA GLY A 91 -8.58 -9.03 -14.29
C GLY A 91 -9.08 -7.68 -13.79
N ILE A 92 -9.28 -7.54 -12.47
CA ILE A 92 -9.77 -6.29 -11.86
C ILE A 92 -8.64 -5.33 -11.44
N ALA A 93 -7.45 -5.87 -11.15
CA ALA A 93 -6.33 -5.07 -10.67
C ALA A 93 -5.62 -4.34 -11.82
N SER A 94 -6.08 -3.13 -12.14
CA SER A 94 -5.32 -2.19 -12.95
C SER A 94 -4.35 -1.41 -12.06
N PHE A 95 -3.06 -1.75 -12.12
CA PHE A 95 -2.01 -1.06 -11.38
C PHE A 95 -0.72 -0.88 -12.20
N THR A 96 0.10 0.08 -11.78
CA THR A 96 1.42 0.34 -12.38
C THR A 96 2.34 0.92 -11.32
N VAL A 97 3.52 0.33 -11.15
CA VAL A 97 4.60 0.88 -10.32
C VAL A 97 5.22 2.05 -11.08
N LYS A 98 5.13 3.26 -10.50
CA LYS A 98 5.60 4.50 -11.13
C LYS A 98 7.03 4.86 -10.70
N TYR A 99 7.34 4.63 -9.44
CA TYR A 99 8.63 4.97 -8.85
C TYR A 99 9.06 3.92 -7.85
N TYR A 100 10.34 3.64 -7.81
CA TYR A 100 10.97 2.85 -6.78
C TYR A 100 12.43 3.29 -6.64
N SER A 101 12.85 3.61 -5.43
CA SER A 101 14.24 3.89 -5.10
C SER A 101 14.82 2.73 -4.28
N PRO A 102 15.88 2.07 -4.75
CA PRO A 102 16.54 1.01 -3.99
C PRO A 102 17.31 1.54 -2.78
N HIS A 103 17.67 2.83 -2.77
CA HIS A 103 18.45 3.45 -1.70
C HIS A 103 17.60 3.71 -0.45
N THR A 104 16.44 4.33 -0.63
CA THR A 104 15.48 4.60 0.45
C THR A 104 14.48 3.46 0.64
N GLN A 105 14.46 2.50 -0.30
CA GLN A 105 13.53 1.37 -0.36
C GLN A 105 12.06 1.82 -0.37
N THR A 106 11.79 3.02 -0.88
CA THR A 106 10.46 3.61 -1.00
C THR A 106 9.97 3.54 -2.45
N GLY A 107 8.67 3.34 -2.65
CA GLY A 107 8.08 3.26 -3.98
C GLY A 107 6.62 3.71 -4.03
N ILE A 108 6.18 4.08 -5.24
CA ILE A 108 4.83 4.59 -5.51
C ILE A 108 4.16 3.70 -6.55
N ILE A 109 2.94 3.25 -6.23
CA ILE A 109 2.09 2.45 -7.10
C ILE A 109 0.83 3.23 -7.42
N ARG A 110 0.49 3.30 -8.71
CA ARG A 110 -0.81 3.76 -9.19
C ARG A 110 -1.75 2.57 -9.27
N CYS A 111 -2.97 2.72 -8.78
CA CYS A 111 -4.01 1.70 -8.78
C CYS A 111 -5.37 2.33 -9.12
N ALA A 112 -6.32 1.55 -9.66
CA ALA A 112 -7.71 1.95 -9.71
C ALA A 112 -8.33 2.09 -8.30
N ARG A 113 -9.35 2.94 -8.15
CA ARG A 113 -10.04 3.16 -6.86
C ARG A 113 -10.76 1.92 -6.36
N GLU A 114 -11.18 1.03 -7.23
CA GLU A 114 -12.00 -0.12 -6.89
C GLU A 114 -11.12 -1.26 -6.34
N SER A 115 -9.88 -1.40 -6.83
CA SER A 115 -8.99 -2.54 -6.52
C SER A 115 -7.85 -2.23 -5.54
N TYR A 116 -7.77 -1.03 -4.96
CA TYR A 116 -6.66 -0.68 -4.06
C TYR A 116 -6.58 -1.55 -2.79
N GLN A 117 -7.71 -2.02 -2.26
CA GLN A 117 -7.74 -2.86 -1.06
C GLN A 117 -7.16 -4.24 -1.35
N MET A 118 -7.54 -4.82 -2.51
CA MET A 118 -7.00 -6.08 -2.99
C MET A 118 -5.50 -5.97 -3.26
N LEU A 119 -5.07 -4.86 -3.87
CA LEU A 119 -3.66 -4.60 -4.12
C LEU A 119 -2.86 -4.46 -2.82
N TRP A 120 -3.42 -3.79 -1.80
CA TRP A 120 -2.79 -3.67 -0.49
C TRP A 120 -2.68 -5.04 0.21
N ALA A 121 -3.72 -5.85 0.16
CA ALA A 121 -3.65 -7.22 0.65
C ALA A 121 -2.57 -8.04 -0.08
N ALA A 122 -2.56 -7.99 -1.42
CA ALA A 122 -1.56 -8.69 -2.24
C ALA A 122 -0.13 -8.26 -1.95
N LEU A 123 0.13 -6.96 -1.71
CA LEU A 123 1.44 -6.46 -1.29
C LEU A 123 1.88 -7.07 0.04
N SER A 124 0.96 -7.21 0.99
CA SER A 124 1.27 -7.73 2.33
C SER A 124 1.58 -9.23 2.31
N PHE A 125 1.11 -9.96 1.30
CA PHE A 125 1.40 -11.38 1.11
C PHE A 125 2.74 -11.66 0.42
N ILE A 126 3.40 -10.66 -0.15
CA ILE A 126 4.73 -10.84 -0.75
C ILE A 126 5.75 -10.97 0.37
N THR A 127 6.23 -12.19 0.58
CA THR A 127 7.25 -12.53 1.59
C THR A 127 8.66 -12.58 1.03
N LYS A 128 8.80 -12.71 -0.30
CA LYS A 128 10.11 -12.83 -0.95
C LYS A 128 10.12 -12.17 -2.34
N ILE A 129 11.22 -11.51 -2.67
CA ILE A 129 11.52 -11.01 -4.02
C ILE A 129 12.89 -11.54 -4.42
N ARG A 130 12.98 -12.18 -5.59
CA ARG A 130 14.24 -12.75 -6.13
C ARG A 130 15.03 -13.55 -5.09
N ASN A 131 14.32 -14.43 -4.38
CA ASN A 131 14.89 -15.31 -3.34
C ASN A 131 15.42 -14.60 -2.10
N ARG A 132 15.07 -13.32 -1.88
CA ARG A 132 15.36 -12.60 -0.63
C ARG A 132 14.08 -12.34 0.16
N PRO A 133 14.07 -12.61 1.48
CA PRO A 133 12.91 -12.33 2.31
C PRO A 133 12.72 -10.80 2.42
N CYS A 134 11.49 -10.35 2.19
CA CYS A 134 11.14 -8.94 2.23
C CYS A 134 9.73 -8.74 2.76
N ILE A 135 9.48 -7.56 3.32
CA ILE A 135 8.18 -7.15 3.82
C ILE A 135 7.81 -5.82 3.19
N PHE A 136 6.64 -5.76 2.56
CA PHE A 136 6.06 -4.51 2.08
C PHE A 136 5.24 -3.85 3.19
N CYS A 137 5.50 -2.58 3.45
CA CYS A 137 4.72 -1.76 4.37
C CYS A 137 4.12 -0.58 3.62
N VAL A 138 2.80 -0.55 3.47
CA VAL A 138 2.09 0.61 2.90
C VAL A 138 2.06 1.73 3.94
N VAL A 139 2.59 2.89 3.58
CA VAL A 139 2.73 4.06 4.46
C VAL A 139 1.58 5.03 4.28
N HIS A 140 1.17 5.28 3.04
CA HIS A 140 0.17 6.30 2.73
C HIS A 140 -0.64 5.96 1.47
N LEU A 141 -1.93 6.32 1.51
CA LEU A 141 -2.85 6.21 0.38
C LEU A 141 -3.35 7.60 -0.01
N GLY A 142 -3.03 8.04 -1.22
CA GLY A 142 -3.44 9.32 -1.78
C GLY A 142 -4.45 9.19 -2.93
N GLY A 143 -5.23 10.24 -3.16
CA GLY A 143 -6.08 10.37 -4.37
C GLY A 143 -5.40 11.13 -5.51
N THR A 144 -4.41 11.96 -5.20
CA THR A 144 -3.64 12.72 -6.19
C THR A 144 -2.16 12.37 -6.07
N ILE A 145 -1.44 12.45 -7.18
CA ILE A 145 0.00 12.17 -7.18
C ILE A 145 0.75 13.20 -6.32
N LYS A 146 0.32 14.48 -6.36
CA LYS A 146 0.92 15.58 -5.58
C LYS A 146 0.90 15.32 -4.08
N SER A 147 -0.20 14.80 -3.52
CA SER A 147 -0.25 14.50 -2.10
C SER A 147 0.73 13.41 -1.71
N VAL A 148 0.88 12.39 -2.57
CA VAL A 148 1.82 11.28 -2.34
C VAL A 148 3.27 11.71 -2.52
N GLN A 149 3.56 12.54 -3.52
CA GLN A 149 4.90 13.12 -3.75
C GLN A 149 5.40 13.88 -2.52
N GLN A 150 4.56 14.74 -1.93
CA GLN A 150 4.93 15.48 -0.72
C GLN A 150 5.23 14.56 0.47
N VAL A 151 4.43 13.51 0.66
CA VAL A 151 4.65 12.52 1.72
C VAL A 151 5.91 11.70 1.45
N ALA A 152 6.16 11.31 0.20
CA ALA A 152 7.37 10.58 -0.19
C ALA A 152 8.64 11.39 0.09
N LEU A 153 8.67 12.66 -0.33
CA LEU A 153 9.81 13.55 -0.08
C LEU A 153 10.09 13.74 1.41
N LYS A 154 9.04 13.91 2.21
CA LYS A 154 9.19 14.02 3.67
C LYS A 154 9.79 12.73 4.25
N ARG A 155 9.28 11.57 3.82
CA ARG A 155 9.72 10.26 4.28
C ARG A 155 11.15 9.95 3.89
N ASP A 156 11.54 10.29 2.66
CA ASP A 156 12.90 10.06 2.17
C ASP A 156 13.92 10.88 2.96
N ARG A 157 13.60 12.14 3.30
CA ARG A 157 14.43 12.96 4.19
C ARG A 157 14.59 12.32 5.58
N GLU A 158 13.47 11.94 6.20
CA GLU A 158 13.48 11.26 7.51
C GLU A 158 14.30 9.95 7.47
N ALA A 159 14.16 9.15 6.40
CA ALA A 159 14.87 7.88 6.24
C ALA A 159 16.38 8.09 6.13
N LEU A 160 16.81 9.07 5.33
CA LEU A 160 18.22 9.40 5.13
C LEU A 160 18.85 9.99 6.41
N GLU A 161 18.15 10.89 7.10
CA GLU A 161 18.59 11.40 8.41
C GLU A 161 18.82 10.27 9.43
N MET A 162 17.95 9.25 9.42
CA MET A 162 18.10 8.08 10.27
C MET A 162 19.30 7.20 9.87
N MET A 163 19.65 7.14 8.58
CA MET A 163 20.84 6.43 8.12
C MET A 163 22.14 7.17 8.49
N VAL A 164 22.14 8.50 8.44
CA VAL A 164 23.27 9.34 8.90
C VAL A 164 23.52 9.14 10.39
N LYS A 165 22.47 9.15 11.22
CA LYS A 165 22.58 8.90 12.66
C LYS A 165 23.18 7.52 12.99
N LYS A 166 22.97 6.53 12.12
CA LYS A 166 23.54 5.19 12.26
C LYS A 166 24.99 5.10 11.78
N GLY A 167 25.56 6.16 11.20
CA GLY A 167 26.95 6.22 10.74
C GLY A 167 27.22 5.42 9.47
N VAL A 168 26.19 5.07 8.68
CA VAL A 168 26.33 4.23 7.49
C VAL A 168 26.68 5.05 6.24
N LEU A 169 26.28 6.32 6.18
CA LEU A 169 26.43 7.18 4.99
C LEU A 169 27.05 8.52 5.37
N ASP A 170 27.90 9.03 4.47
CA ASP A 170 28.48 10.38 4.57
C ASP A 170 27.49 11.46 4.12
N VAL A 171 27.59 12.65 4.71
CA VAL A 171 26.65 13.77 4.52
C VAL A 171 26.61 14.22 3.06
N THR A 172 27.77 14.23 2.38
CA THR A 172 27.90 14.63 0.98
C THR A 172 27.10 13.74 0.03
N MET A 173 27.09 12.42 0.27
CA MET A 173 26.38 11.45 -0.54
C MET A 173 24.87 11.52 -0.31
N VAL A 174 24.45 11.84 0.92
CA VAL A 174 23.04 12.03 1.25
C VAL A 174 22.44 13.20 0.47
N ASP A 175 23.13 14.34 0.41
CA ASP A 175 22.64 15.50 -0.35
C ASP A 175 22.47 15.20 -1.85
N ALA A 176 23.38 14.42 -2.43
CA ALA A 176 23.27 13.96 -3.82
C ALA A 176 22.06 13.04 -4.03
N LEU A 177 21.82 12.10 -3.10
CA LEU A 177 20.68 11.19 -3.15
C LEU A 177 19.34 11.91 -2.99
N VAL A 178 19.27 12.91 -2.09
CA VAL A 178 18.07 13.73 -1.91
C VAL A 178 17.73 14.48 -3.19
N LYS A 179 18.73 15.08 -3.85
CA LYS A 179 18.52 15.81 -5.12
C LYS A 179 17.99 14.87 -6.21
N LYS A 180 18.62 13.71 -6.38
CA LYS A 180 18.18 12.70 -7.35
C LYS A 180 16.76 12.21 -7.07
N ALA A 181 16.47 11.82 -5.83
CA ALA A 181 15.13 11.37 -5.45
C ALA A 181 14.08 12.47 -5.65
N HIS A 182 14.45 13.74 -5.39
CA HIS A 182 13.55 14.86 -5.63
C HIS A 182 13.22 15.03 -7.11
N GLU A 183 14.21 14.98 -7.99
CA GLU A 183 14.02 15.05 -9.44
C GLU A 183 13.15 13.88 -9.94
N ASP A 184 13.47 12.64 -9.52
CA ASP A 184 12.74 11.44 -9.94
C ASP A 184 11.26 11.45 -9.47
N ILE A 185 11.01 11.87 -8.22
CA ILE A 185 9.65 11.94 -7.66
C ILE A 185 8.84 13.06 -8.32
N MET A 186 9.46 14.20 -8.60
CA MET A 186 8.80 15.34 -9.24
C MET A 186 8.55 15.13 -10.73
N ALA A 187 9.37 14.31 -11.40
CA ALA A 187 9.19 13.92 -12.79
C ALA A 187 8.00 12.95 -13.01
N LEU A 188 7.34 12.48 -11.96
CA LEU A 188 6.17 11.63 -12.09
C LEU A 188 4.96 12.41 -12.62
N GLU A 189 4.66 12.22 -13.91
CA GLU A 189 3.49 12.79 -14.57
C GLU A 189 2.20 11.97 -14.31
N ILE A 190 1.06 12.66 -14.40
CA ILE A 190 -0.32 12.20 -14.11
C ILE A 190 -0.81 11.19 -15.16
#